data_AF-A0A817Z7V6-F1
#
_entry.id   AF-A0A817Z7V6-F1
#
_cell.length_a   1.000
_cell.length_b   1.000
_cell.length_c   1.000
_cell.angle_alpha   90.00
_cell.angle_beta   90.00
_cell.angle_gamma   90.00
#
_symmetry.space_group_name_H-M   'P 1'
#
loop_
_entity.id
_entity.type
_entity.pdbx_description
1 polymer ?
#
loop_
_entity_poly.entity_id
_entity_poly.type
_entity_poly.pdbx_seq_one_letter_code
_entity_poly.pdbx_strand_id
1 'polypeptide(L)'
;MADNTLENRQFQIQKFDSDNAEQLRVIGAGLGRTGTLSLKIALEQLGFGPCHNMGELLSKPRKLIKKWIHDYGEAGPKIHGLHNAQVIKEFKKELLIFNVKEGWKPLCQFLDVPIPKDIPFPNVNDAKHMTRRIFAIQAIGWIAWTLIIVVIAVGIKFISGFVDFT
;
A
#
# COMPACT_ATOMS: atom_id res chain seq x y z
N MET A 1 21.38 -22.52 -28.59
CA MET A 1 22.13 -21.89 -27.49
C MET A 1 21.10 -21.17 -26.63
N ALA A 2 20.66 -21.78 -25.53
CA ALA A 2 19.65 -21.23 -24.64
C ALA A 2 20.33 -20.36 -23.58
N ASP A 3 19.79 -19.17 -23.37
CA ASP A 3 20.26 -18.13 -22.46
C ASP A 3 20.12 -18.57 -21.00
N ASN A 4 21.26 -18.62 -20.29
CA ASN A 4 21.41 -19.16 -18.94
C ASN A 4 21.39 -18.07 -17.85
N THR A 5 20.59 -17.01 -18.04
CA THR A 5 20.59 -15.82 -17.15
C THR A 5 19.76 -15.95 -15.85
N LEU A 6 19.20 -17.12 -15.54
CA LEU A 6 18.39 -17.33 -14.32
C LEU A 6 19.10 -18.06 -13.17
N GLU A 7 20.31 -18.60 -13.35
CA GLU A 7 20.98 -19.40 -12.30
C GLU A 7 21.70 -18.59 -11.20
N ASN A 8 21.89 -17.28 -11.35
CA ASN A 8 22.75 -16.50 -10.43
C ASN A 8 22.04 -15.63 -9.38
N ARG A 9 20.74 -15.83 -9.12
CA ARG A 9 20.07 -15.18 -7.97
C ARG A 9 19.93 -16.14 -6.80
N GLN A 10 21.06 -16.60 -6.26
CA GLN A 10 21.07 -17.17 -4.92
C GLN A 10 20.83 -16.06 -3.90
N PHE A 11 19.60 -15.96 -3.41
CA PHE A 11 19.30 -15.19 -2.20
C PHE A 11 19.88 -15.96 -1.02
N GLN A 12 20.96 -15.45 -0.43
CA GLN A 12 21.51 -15.93 0.83
C GLN A 12 20.50 -15.66 1.94
N ILE A 13 19.68 -16.66 2.31
CA ILE A 13 18.80 -16.59 3.46
C ILE A 13 19.67 -16.85 4.70
N GLN A 14 20.08 -15.78 5.39
CA GLN A 14 20.72 -15.91 6.70
C GLN A 14 19.69 -16.44 7.71
N LYS A 15 20.06 -17.51 8.43
CA LYS A 15 19.28 -18.01 9.57
C LYS A 15 19.22 -16.92 10.65
N PHE A 16 18.01 -16.67 11.15
CA PHE A 16 17.73 -15.71 12.21
C PHE A 16 18.23 -16.23 13.56
N ASP A 17 19.11 -15.46 14.22
CA ASP A 17 19.62 -15.71 15.56
C ASP A 17 18.87 -14.84 16.58
N SER A 18 18.19 -15.44 17.56
CA SER A 18 17.05 -14.88 18.32
C SER A 18 17.35 -13.73 19.28
N ASP A 19 18.60 -13.28 19.41
CA ASP A 19 19.05 -12.55 20.60
C ASP A 19 19.35 -11.05 20.41
N ASN A 20 18.97 -10.43 19.29
CA ASN A 20 19.28 -9.01 19.03
C ASN A 20 18.05 -8.12 18.84
N ALA A 21 17.93 -7.04 19.62
CA ALA A 21 16.82 -6.08 19.53
C ALA A 21 16.78 -5.26 18.22
N GLU A 22 17.83 -5.34 17.39
CA GLU A 22 17.89 -4.74 16.04
C GLU A 22 17.40 -5.68 14.91
N GLN A 23 16.91 -6.87 15.26
CA GLN A 23 16.48 -7.87 14.30
C GLN A 23 15.01 -7.67 13.87
N LEU A 24 14.73 -7.88 12.57
CA LEU A 24 13.38 -7.81 11.98
C LEU A 24 12.44 -8.84 12.64
N ARG A 25 11.56 -8.39 13.54
CA ARG A 25 10.72 -9.27 14.37
C ARG A 25 9.48 -9.82 13.65
N VAL A 26 8.91 -9.04 12.74
CA VAL A 26 7.64 -9.38 12.06
C VAL A 26 7.67 -8.83 10.62
N ILE A 27 7.30 -9.67 9.65
CA ILE A 27 7.05 -9.24 8.26
C ILE A 27 5.55 -9.33 7.99
N GLY A 28 4.92 -8.19 7.70
CA GLY A 28 3.56 -8.14 7.19
C GLY A 28 3.55 -8.29 5.66
N ALA A 29 3.28 -9.49 5.14
CA ALA A 29 3.11 -9.73 3.71
C ALA A 29 1.63 -9.55 3.31
N GLY A 30 1.26 -8.35 2.86
CA GLY A 30 -0.12 -8.04 2.45
C GLY A 30 -0.18 -7.07 1.27
N LEU A 31 -1.26 -7.16 0.48
CA LEU A 31 -1.51 -6.22 -0.62
C LEU A 31 -1.84 -4.83 -0.06
N GLY A 32 -1.52 -3.79 -0.82
CA GLY A 32 -2.04 -2.46 -0.53
C GLY A 32 -3.57 -2.50 -0.38
N ARG A 33 -4.10 -1.74 0.57
CA ARG A 33 -5.56 -1.63 0.85
C ARG A 33 -6.20 -2.87 1.54
N THR A 34 -5.45 -3.89 1.93
CA THR A 34 -5.99 -5.04 2.70
C THR A 34 -5.73 -4.93 4.22
N GLY A 35 -5.70 -3.71 4.76
CA GLY A 35 -5.47 -3.48 6.19
C GLY A 35 -4.01 -3.46 6.64
N THR A 36 -3.04 -3.40 5.71
CA THR A 36 -1.60 -3.33 6.03
C THR A 36 -1.21 -2.12 6.89
N LEU A 37 -1.91 -0.99 6.71
CA LEU A 37 -1.71 0.19 7.57
C LEU A 37 -2.29 -0.02 8.98
N SER A 38 -3.46 -0.66 9.08
CA SER A 38 -4.05 -1.06 10.36
C SER A 38 -3.14 -2.02 11.11
N LEU A 39 -2.57 -3.01 10.41
CA LEU A 39 -1.61 -3.95 10.98
C LEU A 39 -0.34 -3.26 11.48
N LYS A 40 0.20 -2.29 10.72
CA LYS A 40 1.33 -1.46 11.19
C LYS A 40 1.02 -0.84 12.56
N ILE A 41 -0.10 -0.12 12.66
CA ILE A 41 -0.45 0.60 13.90
C ILE A 41 -0.67 -0.39 15.04
N ALA A 42 -1.31 -1.53 14.77
CA ALA A 42 -1.54 -2.57 15.77
C ALA A 42 -0.21 -3.10 16.34
N LEU A 43 0.77 -3.38 15.47
CA LEU A 43 2.11 -3.82 15.89
C LEU A 43 2.84 -2.76 16.72
N GLU A 44 2.75 -1.49 16.32
CA GLU A 44 3.35 -0.39 17.08
C GLU A 44 2.69 -0.22 18.46
N GLN A 45 1.36 -0.37 18.57
CA GLN A 45 0.65 -0.37 19.84
C GLN A 45 1.03 -1.54 20.76
N LEU A 46 1.41 -2.68 20.18
CA LEU A 46 1.93 -3.84 20.91
C LEU A 46 3.42 -3.74 21.25
N GLY A 47 4.09 -2.62 20.92
CA GLY A 47 5.50 -2.41 21.22
C GLY A 47 6.48 -3.00 20.20
N PHE A 48 6.01 -3.39 19.02
CA PHE A 48 6.85 -3.86 17.90
C PHE A 48 7.23 -2.71 16.93
N GLY A 49 7.13 -1.47 17.39
CA GLY A 49 7.58 -0.29 16.64
C GLY A 49 9.11 -0.11 16.69
N PRO A 50 9.70 0.61 15.72
CA PRO A 50 9.05 1.24 14.57
C PRO A 50 8.73 0.25 13.44
N CYS A 51 7.57 0.39 12.79
CA CYS A 51 7.18 -0.46 11.66
C CYS A 51 7.22 0.30 10.32
N HIS A 52 7.98 -0.21 9.35
CA HIS A 52 8.03 0.36 7.99
C HIS A 52 6.90 -0.18 7.10
N ASN A 53 6.26 0.69 6.32
CA ASN A 53 5.26 0.30 5.32
C ASN A 53 5.34 1.12 4.03
N MET A 54 4.52 0.77 3.04
CA MET A 54 4.51 1.41 1.72
C MET A 54 4.26 2.94 1.76
N GLY A 55 3.51 3.45 2.74
CA GLY A 55 3.27 4.88 2.90
C GLY A 55 4.56 5.67 3.13
N GLU A 56 5.55 5.09 3.80
CA GLU A 56 6.85 5.74 4.03
C GLU A 56 7.70 5.78 2.77
N LEU A 57 7.61 4.77 1.90
CA LEU A 57 8.30 4.74 0.61
C LEU A 57 7.80 5.82 -0.34
N LEU A 58 6.54 6.22 -0.24
CA LEU A 58 5.98 7.35 -1.00
C LEU A 58 6.49 8.71 -0.48
N SER A 59 6.82 8.79 0.81
CA SER A 59 7.32 10.01 1.46
C SER A 59 8.83 10.23 1.36
N LYS A 60 9.61 9.18 1.03
CA LYS A 60 11.09 9.24 0.93
C LYS A 60 11.58 8.99 -0.51
N PRO A 61 12.67 9.63 -0.97
CA PRO A 61 12.97 9.77 -2.40
C PRO A 61 13.35 8.45 -3.11
N ARG A 62 12.45 8.00 -4.01
CA ARG A 62 12.56 7.33 -5.34
C ARG A 62 13.69 6.35 -5.72
N LYS A 63 14.82 6.22 -5.02
CA LYS A 63 15.92 5.31 -5.43
C LYS A 63 15.57 3.84 -5.26
N LEU A 64 14.85 3.48 -4.20
CA LEU A 64 14.48 2.08 -3.91
C LEU A 64 13.40 1.55 -4.85
N ILE A 65 12.39 2.37 -5.17
CA ILE A 65 11.27 1.98 -6.03
C ILE A 65 11.75 1.67 -7.45
N LYS A 66 12.67 2.47 -8.01
CA LYS A 66 13.23 2.23 -9.35
C LYS A 66 13.98 0.91 -9.44
N LYS A 67 14.79 0.58 -8.43
CA LYS A 67 15.51 -0.70 -8.36
C LYS A 67 14.54 -1.88 -8.23
N TRP A 68 13.50 -1.74 -7.40
CA TRP A 68 12.48 -2.78 -7.24
C TRP A 68 11.71 -3.07 -8.53
N ILE A 69 11.26 -2.03 -9.24
CA ILE A 69 10.56 -2.18 -10.52
C ILE A 69 11.47 -2.81 -11.59
N HIS A 70 12.76 -2.45 -11.60
CA HIS A 70 13.74 -3.06 -12.49
C HIS A 70 13.93 -4.57 -12.19
N ASP A 71 14.09 -4.93 -10.92
CA ASP A 71 14.48 -6.28 -10.52
C ASP A 71 13.31 -7.29 -10.53
N TYR A 72 12.07 -6.80 -10.35
CA TYR A 72 10.86 -7.62 -10.17
C TYR A 72 9.69 -7.28 -11.12
N GLY A 73 9.80 -6.25 -11.95
CA GLY A 73 8.76 -5.83 -12.90
C GLY A 73 7.66 -4.95 -12.28
N GLU A 74 6.50 -4.88 -12.93
CA GLU A 74 5.35 -4.12 -12.43
C GLU A 74 4.71 -4.80 -11.22
N ALA A 75 4.51 -4.03 -10.14
CA ALA A 75 3.74 -4.47 -8.99
C ALA A 75 2.25 -4.61 -9.38
N GLY A 76 1.71 -5.82 -9.26
CA GLY A 76 0.31 -6.11 -9.62
C GLY A 76 -0.26 -7.31 -8.86
N PRO A 77 -1.59 -7.52 -8.90
CA PRO A 77 -2.27 -8.57 -8.12
C PRO A 77 -1.68 -9.97 -8.34
N LYS A 78 -1.23 -10.25 -9.57
CA LYS A 78 -0.63 -11.52 -9.96
C LYS A 78 0.71 -11.78 -9.25
N ILE A 79 1.59 -10.78 -9.18
CA ILE A 79 2.89 -10.89 -8.50
C ILE A 79 2.70 -11.07 -6.99
N HIS A 80 1.72 -10.40 -6.39
CA HIS A 80 1.38 -10.59 -4.97
C HIS A 80 0.84 -11.99 -4.67
N GLY A 81 -0.03 -12.54 -5.52
CA GLY A 81 -0.54 -13.90 -5.34
C GLY A 81 0.57 -14.96 -5.39
N LEU A 82 1.52 -14.79 -6.33
CA LEU A 82 2.70 -15.67 -6.44
C LEU A 82 3.63 -15.55 -5.23
N HIS A 83 3.90 -14.32 -4.78
CA HIS A 83 4.70 -14.08 -3.58
C HIS A 83 4.06 -14.69 -2.32
N ASN A 84 2.76 -14.50 -2.11
CA ASN A 84 2.05 -15.07 -0.97
C ASN A 84 2.08 -16.61 -1.00
N ALA A 85 1.89 -17.22 -2.18
CA ALA A 85 1.97 -18.66 -2.34
C ALA A 85 3.37 -19.20 -2.01
N GLN A 86 4.41 -18.47 -2.39
CA GLN A 86 5.79 -18.82 -2.05
C GLN A 86 6.05 -18.72 -0.54
N VAL A 87 5.66 -17.60 0.10
CA VAL A 87 5.81 -17.41 1.55
C VAL A 87 5.07 -18.49 2.34
N ILE A 88 3.83 -18.80 1.96
CA ILE A 88 3.04 -19.89 2.58
C ILE A 88 3.73 -21.23 2.40
N LYS A 89 4.34 -21.50 1.24
CA LYS A 89 5.02 -22.76 0.97
C LYS A 89 6.29 -22.90 1.82
N GLU A 90 7.08 -21.83 1.93
CA GLU A 90 8.39 -21.83 2.57
C GLU A 90 8.34 -21.73 4.10
N PHE A 91 7.41 -20.93 4.65
CA PHE A 91 7.41 -20.54 6.07
C PHE A 91 6.18 -21.02 6.87
N LYS A 92 5.54 -22.14 6.48
CA LYS A 92 4.26 -22.63 7.05
C LYS A 92 4.11 -22.56 8.57
N LYS A 93 5.19 -22.76 9.33
CA LYS A 93 5.16 -22.82 10.80
C LYS A 93 5.34 -21.45 11.48
N GLU A 94 5.88 -20.47 10.76
CA GLU A 94 6.23 -19.13 11.26
C GLU A 94 5.29 -18.07 10.64
N LEU A 95 4.17 -18.50 10.08
CA LEU A 95 3.26 -17.65 9.32
C LEU A 95 1.87 -17.59 9.98
N LEU A 96 1.44 -16.38 10.31
CA LEU A 96 0.05 -16.09 10.60
C LEU A 96 -0.67 -15.63 9.33
N ILE A 97 -1.68 -16.39 8.89
CA ILE A 97 -2.65 -15.90 7.92
C ILE A 97 -3.66 -15.06 8.71
N PHE A 98 -3.53 -13.74 8.64
CA PHE A 98 -4.29 -12.81 9.45
C PHE A 98 -5.28 -12.00 8.61
N ASN A 99 -6.56 -11.97 9.02
CA ASN A 99 -7.54 -11.02 8.54
C ASN A 99 -7.78 -9.94 9.59
N VAL A 100 -7.55 -8.67 9.25
CA VAL A 100 -7.72 -7.53 10.16
C VAL A 100 -9.11 -7.41 10.79
N LYS A 101 -10.14 -8.03 10.20
CA LYS A 101 -11.50 -8.08 10.77
C LYS A 101 -11.60 -8.98 12.01
N GLU A 102 -10.65 -9.89 12.20
CA GLU A 102 -10.59 -10.79 13.36
C GLU A 102 -10.08 -10.07 14.62
N GLY A 103 -9.51 -8.86 14.46
CA GLY A 103 -9.08 -8.02 15.57
C GLY A 103 -7.84 -8.55 16.30
N TRP A 104 -7.75 -8.25 17.59
CA TRP A 104 -6.54 -8.49 18.38
C TRP A 104 -6.22 -9.97 18.62
N LYS A 105 -7.23 -10.82 18.74
CA LYS A 105 -7.07 -12.18 19.28
C LYS A 105 -6.04 -13.04 18.52
N PRO A 106 -6.16 -13.28 17.20
CA PRO A 106 -5.21 -14.12 16.49
C PRO A 106 -3.82 -13.48 16.41
N LEU A 107 -3.73 -12.16 16.35
CA LEU A 107 -2.46 -11.43 16.29
C LEU A 107 -1.69 -11.55 17.62
N CYS A 108 -2.36 -11.28 18.75
CA CYS A 108 -1.73 -11.33 20.07
C CYS A 108 -1.33 -12.75 20.46
N GLN A 109 -2.15 -13.76 20.08
CA GLN A 109 -1.83 -15.16 20.30
C GLN A 109 -0.60 -15.60 19.50
N PHE A 110 -0.46 -15.15 18.25
CA PHE A 110 0.69 -15.47 17.42
C PHE A 110 1.99 -14.82 17.92
N LEU A 111 1.88 -13.59 18.45
CA LEU A 111 3.01 -12.82 18.96
C LEU A 111 3.33 -13.12 20.43
N ASP A 112 2.54 -13.99 21.09
CA ASP A 112 2.63 -14.31 22.51
C ASP A 112 2.61 -13.06 23.42
N VAL A 113 1.66 -12.16 23.17
CA VAL A 113 1.46 -10.91 23.93
C VAL A 113 0.03 -10.80 24.48
N PRO A 114 -0.20 -10.06 25.58
CA PRO A 114 -1.55 -9.86 26.10
C PRO A 114 -2.41 -9.01 25.16
N ILE A 115 -3.70 -9.36 25.07
CA ILE A 115 -4.68 -8.58 24.29
C ILE A 115 -4.96 -7.24 25.01
N PRO A 116 -4.85 -6.08 24.34
CA PRO A 116 -5.26 -4.80 24.89
C PRO A 116 -6.76 -4.79 25.22
N LYS A 117 -7.12 -4.40 26.46
CA LYS A 117 -8.53 -4.45 26.92
C LYS A 117 -9.37 -3.26 26.45
N ASP A 118 -8.78 -2.07 26.36
CA ASP A 118 -9.51 -0.81 26.16
C ASP A 118 -9.23 -0.13 24.81
N ILE A 119 -8.45 -0.77 23.94
CA ILE A 119 -8.06 -0.21 22.64
C ILE A 119 -8.72 -1.04 21.53
N PRO A 120 -9.62 -0.48 20.69
CA PRO A 120 -10.16 -1.20 19.55
C PRO A 120 -9.08 -1.46 18.51
N PHE A 121 -9.20 -2.56 17.76
CA PHE A 121 -8.24 -2.85 16.70
C PHE A 121 -8.26 -1.71 15.65
N PRO A 122 -7.09 -1.17 15.26
CA PRO A 122 -7.03 -0.04 14.34
C PRO A 122 -7.75 -0.32 13.02
N ASN A 123 -8.67 0.56 12.63
CA ASN A 123 -9.29 0.53 11.30
C ASN A 123 -9.00 1.87 10.60
N VAL A 124 -7.95 1.87 9.80
CA VAL A 124 -7.47 3.06 9.09
C VAL A 124 -7.49 2.79 7.59
N ASN A 125 -7.70 3.86 6.82
CA ASN A 125 -7.75 3.80 5.35
C ASN A 125 -8.98 3.09 4.77
N ASP A 126 -10.15 3.18 5.43
CA ASP A 126 -11.42 2.61 4.92
C ASP A 126 -11.75 3.14 3.50
N ALA A 127 -12.24 2.24 2.64
CA ALA A 127 -12.74 2.54 1.30
C ALA A 127 -13.77 3.68 1.32
N LYS A 128 -14.63 3.75 2.34
CA LYS A 128 -15.64 4.81 2.47
C LYS A 128 -15.03 6.22 2.52
N HIS A 129 -13.90 6.39 3.19
CA HIS A 129 -13.19 7.69 3.24
C HIS A 129 -12.58 8.05 1.87
N MET A 130 -12.10 7.06 1.11
CA MET A 130 -11.52 7.29 -0.20
C MET A 130 -12.59 7.63 -1.24
N THR A 131 -13.71 6.91 -1.24
CA THR A 131 -14.85 7.17 -2.13
C THR A 131 -15.35 8.62 -2.01
N ARG A 132 -15.48 9.14 -0.78
CA ARG A 132 -15.90 10.53 -0.55
C ARG A 132 -14.91 11.57 -1.10
N ARG A 133 -13.61 11.30 -1.00
CA ARG A 133 -12.56 12.17 -1.55
C ARG A 133 -12.53 12.14 -3.07
N ILE A 134 -12.71 10.97 -3.68
CA ILE A 134 -12.80 10.82 -5.14
C ILE A 134 -14.01 11.59 -5.68
N PHE A 135 -15.18 11.45 -5.06
CA PHE A 135 -16.37 12.20 -5.46
C PHE A 135 -16.18 13.72 -5.35
N ALA A 136 -15.56 14.20 -4.27
CA ALA A 136 -15.26 15.61 -4.11
C ALA A 136 -14.30 16.14 -5.20
N ILE A 137 -13.23 15.40 -5.51
CA ILE A 137 -12.29 15.75 -6.58
C ILE A 137 -12.97 15.76 -7.94
N GLN A 138 -13.81 14.76 -8.23
CA GLN A 138 -14.59 14.69 -9.46
C GLN A 138 -15.55 15.88 -9.58
N ALA A 139 -16.27 16.23 -8.52
CA ALA A 139 -17.19 17.37 -8.52
C ALA A 139 -16.47 18.70 -8.78
N ILE A 140 -15.33 18.94 -8.12
CA ILE A 140 -14.50 20.12 -8.35
C ILE A 140 -14.00 20.15 -9.81
N GLY A 141 -13.56 19.00 -10.33
CA GLY A 141 -13.13 18.88 -11.72
C GLY A 141 -14.25 19.24 -12.70
N TRP A 142 -15.46 18.71 -12.50
CA TRP A 142 -16.63 19.04 -13.31
C TRP A 142 -16.96 20.53 -13.26
N ILE A 143 -16.95 21.16 -12.08
CA ILE A 143 -17.22 22.60 -11.93
C ILE A 143 -16.15 23.43 -12.66
N ALA A 144 -14.88 23.07 -12.53
CA ALA A 144 -13.81 23.78 -13.21
C ALA A 144 -13.93 23.69 -14.74
N TRP A 145 -14.21 22.48 -15.26
CA TRP A 145 -14.39 22.26 -16.69
C TRP A 145 -15.62 22.96 -17.25
N THR A 146 -16.75 22.97 -16.52
CA THR A 146 -17.95 23.67 -16.98
C THR A 146 -17.72 25.18 -17.03
N LEU A 147 -17.04 25.77 -16.04
CA LEU A 147 -16.68 27.20 -16.06
C LEU A 147 -15.76 27.54 -17.24
N ILE A 148 -14.75 26.72 -17.52
CA ILE A 148 -13.85 26.92 -18.67
C ILE A 148 -14.65 26.91 -19.98
N ILE A 149 -15.54 25.94 -20.18
CA ILE A 149 -16.37 25.84 -21.39
C ILE A 149 -17.29 27.06 -21.54
N VAL A 150 -17.91 27.51 -20.45
CA VAL A 150 -18.78 28.70 -20.46
C VAL A 150 -17.98 29.96 -20.86
N VAL A 151 -16.80 30.15 -20.28
CA VAL A 151 -15.94 31.31 -20.62
C VAL A 151 -15.54 31.27 -22.10
N ILE A 152 -15.16 30.10 -22.62
CA ILE A 152 -14.82 29.94 -24.04
C ILE A 152 -16.04 30.24 -24.92
N ALA A 153 -17.22 29.72 -24.58
CA ALA A 153 -18.44 29.94 -25.36
C ALA A 153 -18.86 31.42 -25.38
N VAL A 154 -18.75 32.12 -24.25
CA VAL A 154 -18.99 33.57 -24.16
C VAL A 154 -17.97 34.34 -24.99
N GLY A 155 -16.70 33.98 -24.91
CA GLY A 155 -15.64 34.58 -25.73
C GLY A 155 -15.87 34.40 -27.23
N ILE A 156 -16.27 33.20 -27.67
CA ILE A 156 -16.61 32.93 -29.07
C ILE A 156 -17.80 33.80 -29.52
N LYS A 157 -18.87 33.88 -28.72
CA LYS A 157 -20.03 34.74 -29.04
C LYS A 157 -19.66 36.21 -29.11
N PHE A 158 -18.78 36.67 -28.23
CA PHE A 158 -18.31 38.05 -28.23
C PHE A 158 -17.49 38.37 -29.49
N ILE A 159 -16.58 37.46 -29.88
CA ILE A 159 -15.77 37.62 -31.09
C ILE A 159 -16.64 37.54 -32.35
N SER A 160 -17.56 36.58 -32.46
CA SER A 160 -18.43 36.45 -33.63
C SER A 160 -19.32 37.69 -33.80
N GLY A 161 -19.89 38.21 -32.71
CA GLY A 161 -20.69 39.43 -32.76
C GLY A 161 -19.90 40.69 -33.12
N PHE A 162 -18.57 40.69 -32.93
CA PHE A 162 -17.69 41.78 -33.36
C PHE A 162 -17.33 41.68 -34.85
N VAL A 163 -17.14 40.46 -35.35
CA VAL A 163 -16.91 40.18 -36.78
C VAL A 163 -18.15 40.51 -37.61
N ASP A 164 -19.36 40.30 -37.08
CA ASP A 164 -20.61 40.63 -37.75
C ASP A 164 -20.86 42.16 -37.87
N PHE A 165 -20.03 43.01 -37.22
CA PHE A 165 -20.17 44.48 -37.23
C PHE A 165 -19.12 45.20 -38.12
N THR A 166 -18.12 44.48 -38.64
CA THR A 166 -17.06 45.00 -39.54
C THR A 166 -17.30 44.59 -40.98
#